data_AF-A0A812IM19-F1
#
_entry.id   AF-A0A812IM19-F1
#
_cell.length_a   1.000
_cell.length_b   1.000
_cell.length_c   1.000
_cell.angle_alpha   90.00
_cell.angle_beta   90.00
_cell.angle_gamma   90.00
#
_symmetry.space_group_name_H-M   'P 1'
#
loop_
_entity.id
_entity.type
_entity.pdbx_description
1 polymer ?
#
loop_
_entity_poly.entity_id
_entity_poly.type
_entity_poly.pdbx_seq_one_letter_code
_entity_poly.pdbx_strand_id
1 'polypeptide(L)'
;MTVIRLLLLGVLLGKTEAELQCTAQLAGRTEETAGRCTPTSWDGEDPLRDWAMKCFDECFADPYLLEELPGADVDRSYYPALAYPTREACSIQGPEPALPQLLCKQVAAFRMTCSKAFQEFPNACSGGLHVQGHYAVAQKHVFLALYAFSSAIPGSANVREVLESRLVADGVSRCAGMYRIAEGNCLGLGNAERPGPAQLPPRPPVIPQMQGEFPEVNAATDNGNDFYFWLAVVVLFIMLAGATLFLSRRRNEERRRLRDSQEIEIHSIHRA
;
A
#
# COMPACT_ATOMS: atom_id res chain seq x y z
N MET A 1 -0.20 34.90 56.20
CA MET A 1 -0.53 34.87 54.76
C MET A 1 0.49 33.99 54.04
N THR A 2 0.39 32.65 54.12
CA THR A 2 1.44 31.78 53.53
C THR A 2 1.00 30.31 53.37
N VAL A 3 -0.18 30.05 52.81
CA VAL A 3 -0.63 28.65 52.54
C VAL A 3 -1.20 28.45 51.12
N ILE A 4 -1.42 29.51 50.34
CA ILE A 4 -2.15 29.44 49.05
C ILE A 4 -1.25 29.21 47.83
N ARG A 5 0.08 29.07 47.99
CA ARG A 5 1.02 28.91 46.85
C ARG A 5 1.39 27.47 46.47
N LEU A 6 0.98 26.45 47.22
CA LEU A 6 1.33 25.05 46.90
C LEU A 6 0.30 24.29 46.04
N LEU A 7 -0.91 24.82 45.85
CA LEU A 7 -1.98 24.12 45.11
C LEU A 7 -1.99 24.40 43.61
N LEU A 8 -1.21 25.38 43.12
CA LEU A 8 -1.13 25.72 41.69
C LEU A 8 -0.02 25.00 40.92
N LEU A 9 0.86 24.24 41.59
CA LEU A 9 1.88 23.42 40.93
C LEU A 9 1.42 21.98 40.63
N GLY A 10 0.28 21.54 41.18
CA GLY A 10 -0.19 20.16 41.06
C GLY A 10 -0.99 19.83 39.80
N VAL A 11 -1.31 20.81 38.95
CA VAL A 11 -2.23 20.61 37.79
C VAL A 11 -1.49 20.57 36.44
N LEU A 12 -0.17 20.79 36.41
CA LEU A 12 0.60 20.79 35.15
C LEU A 12 1.32 19.45 34.84
N LEU A 13 1.18 18.42 35.68
CA LEU A 13 1.81 17.10 35.48
C LEU A 13 0.86 16.04 34.90
N GLY A 14 -0.28 16.45 34.36
CA GLY A 14 -1.35 15.56 33.91
C GLY A 14 -1.55 15.47 32.40
N LYS A 15 -0.65 16.00 31.56
CA LYS A 15 -0.52 15.44 30.21
C LYS A 15 0.25 14.14 30.36
N THR A 16 -0.45 13.14 30.89
CA THR A 16 -0.08 11.75 30.74
C THR A 16 0.34 11.57 29.29
N GLU A 17 1.50 10.95 29.09
CA GLU A 17 1.91 10.36 27.82
C GLU A 17 0.71 9.55 27.31
N ALA A 18 -0.18 10.20 26.57
CA ALA A 18 -1.01 9.55 25.59
C ALA A 18 0.03 9.09 24.57
N GLU A 19 0.57 7.92 24.91
CA GLU A 19 1.53 7.12 24.18
C GLU A 19 1.31 7.37 22.70
N LEU A 20 2.41 7.58 21.97
CA LEU A 20 2.46 7.74 20.52
C LEU A 20 2.07 6.43 19.81
N GLN A 21 0.96 5.84 20.26
CA GLN A 21 0.29 4.70 19.69
C GLN A 21 -0.61 5.21 18.58
N CYS A 22 -0.58 4.48 17.48
CA CYS A 22 -1.52 4.67 16.41
C CYS A 22 -2.13 3.33 16.02
N THR A 23 -3.39 3.37 15.60
CA THR A 23 -4.13 2.19 15.18
C THR A 23 -4.31 2.24 13.67
N ALA A 24 -3.74 1.27 12.96
CA ALA A 24 -3.85 1.13 11.52
C ALA A 24 -4.65 -0.12 11.17
N GLN A 25 -5.76 0.03 10.45
CA GLN A 25 -6.62 -1.06 10.01
C GLN A 25 -6.29 -1.45 8.57
N LEU A 26 -6.10 -2.73 8.31
CA LEU A 26 -5.92 -3.20 6.93
C LEU A 26 -7.18 -2.86 6.12
N ALA A 27 -7.03 -2.10 5.04
CA ALA A 27 -8.10 -1.42 4.28
C ALA A 27 -9.01 -2.36 3.45
N GLY A 28 -9.13 -3.62 3.86
CA GLY A 28 -9.74 -4.71 3.14
C GLY A 28 -8.69 -5.53 2.37
N ARG A 29 -8.80 -6.87 2.46
CA ARG A 29 -8.16 -7.79 1.50
C ARG A 29 -8.89 -7.63 0.18
N THR A 30 -8.48 -6.72 -0.69
CA THR A 30 -8.99 -6.71 -2.07
C THR A 30 -8.41 -7.95 -2.77
N GLU A 31 -9.26 -8.91 -3.14
CA GLU A 31 -8.84 -10.19 -3.77
C GLU A 31 -7.92 -9.99 -4.99
N GLU A 32 -7.99 -8.83 -5.66
CA GLU A 32 -7.20 -8.50 -6.84
C GLU A 32 -5.78 -7.96 -6.55
N THR A 33 -5.49 -7.44 -5.36
CA THR A 33 -4.15 -6.88 -5.02
C THR A 33 -3.57 -7.38 -3.71
N ALA A 34 -4.42 -7.82 -2.78
CA ALA A 34 -4.01 -8.62 -1.64
C ALA A 34 -3.87 -10.06 -2.13
N GLY A 35 -2.79 -10.34 -2.86
CA GLY A 35 -2.35 -11.72 -3.04
C GLY A 35 -2.42 -12.38 -1.67
N ARG A 36 -3.17 -13.49 -1.56
CA ARG A 36 -3.27 -14.23 -0.30
C ARG A 36 -1.84 -14.33 0.24
N CYS A 37 -1.64 -13.91 1.50
CA CYS A 37 -0.47 -14.34 2.25
C CYS A 37 -0.58 -15.83 2.51
N THR A 38 -0.63 -16.63 1.45
CA THR A 38 -0.40 -18.06 1.49
C THR A 38 0.91 -18.23 0.76
N PRO A 39 2.04 -18.11 1.47
CA PRO A 39 3.32 -18.59 0.98
C PRO A 39 3.13 -19.93 0.32
N THR A 40 3.62 -20.00 -0.90
CA THR A 40 3.37 -21.08 -1.86
C THR A 40 3.97 -22.43 -1.44
N SER A 41 4.52 -22.55 -0.24
CA SER A 41 5.18 -23.75 0.27
C SER A 41 5.04 -23.93 1.79
N TRP A 42 3.96 -23.46 2.39
CA TRP A 42 3.72 -23.71 3.82
C TRP A 42 3.34 -25.14 4.15
N ASP A 43 3.08 -25.96 3.13
CA ASP A 43 2.84 -27.39 3.22
C ASP A 43 3.96 -28.06 4.03
N GLY A 44 3.57 -28.59 5.18
CA GLY A 44 4.37 -29.43 6.04
C GLY A 44 3.41 -30.34 6.81
N GLU A 45 3.80 -31.60 6.99
CA GLU A 45 2.95 -32.61 7.65
C GLU A 45 2.81 -32.42 9.17
N ASP A 46 3.43 -31.38 9.75
CA ASP A 46 3.38 -31.10 11.19
C ASP A 46 2.11 -30.29 11.55
N PRO A 47 1.13 -30.89 12.26
CA PRO A 47 -0.10 -30.21 12.66
C PRO A 47 0.14 -28.98 13.56
N LEU A 48 1.24 -28.97 14.34
CA LEU A 48 1.60 -27.85 15.19
C LEU A 48 2.06 -26.66 14.37
N ARG A 49 2.88 -26.92 13.35
CA ARG A 49 3.32 -25.91 12.39
C ARG A 49 2.12 -25.36 11.64
N ASP A 50 1.27 -26.21 11.10
CA ASP A 50 0.08 -25.78 10.35
C ASP A 50 -0.86 -24.93 11.22
N TRP A 51 -1.05 -25.31 12.49
CA TRP A 51 -1.80 -24.50 13.46
C TRP A 51 -1.16 -23.13 13.74
N ALA A 52 0.14 -23.08 14.06
CA ALA A 52 0.83 -21.82 14.34
C ALA A 52 0.84 -20.88 13.12
N MET A 53 0.92 -21.45 11.91
CA MET A 53 0.89 -20.66 10.67
C MET A 53 -0.51 -20.13 10.35
N LYS A 54 -1.55 -20.95 10.50
CA LYS A 54 -2.93 -20.45 10.38
C LYS A 54 -3.21 -19.37 11.43
N CYS A 55 -2.63 -19.53 12.62
CA CYS A 55 -2.73 -18.53 13.66
C CYS A 55 -2.01 -17.22 13.28
N PHE A 56 -0.79 -17.32 12.74
CA PHE A 56 -0.09 -16.17 12.19
C PHE A 56 -0.91 -15.44 11.13
N ASP A 57 -1.50 -16.17 10.17
CA ASP A 57 -2.36 -15.61 9.13
C ASP A 57 -3.58 -14.87 9.67
N GLU A 58 -4.20 -15.45 10.69
CA GLU A 58 -5.35 -14.88 11.37
C GLU A 58 -4.95 -13.57 12.04
N CYS A 59 -3.91 -13.60 12.87
CA CYS A 59 -3.41 -12.43 13.60
C CYS A 59 -2.88 -11.33 12.67
N PHE A 60 -2.19 -11.70 11.58
CA PHE A 60 -1.65 -10.74 10.62
C PHE A 60 -2.76 -10.02 9.83
N ALA A 61 -3.93 -10.63 9.70
CA ALA A 61 -5.06 -10.02 9.03
C ALA A 61 -5.75 -8.91 9.85
N ASP A 62 -5.47 -8.84 11.16
CA ASP A 62 -6.06 -7.83 12.04
C ASP A 62 -5.41 -6.45 11.89
N PRO A 63 -6.10 -5.40 12.38
CA PRO A 63 -5.47 -4.10 12.59
C PRO A 63 -4.20 -4.21 13.42
N TYR A 64 -3.22 -3.39 13.08
CA TYR A 64 -1.97 -3.28 13.81
C TYR A 64 -1.98 -2.02 14.67
N LEU A 65 -1.49 -2.18 15.91
CA LEU A 65 -1.03 -1.09 16.74
C LEU A 65 0.45 -0.87 16.45
N LEU A 66 0.80 0.38 16.20
CA LEU A 66 2.18 0.81 16.03
C LEU A 66 2.56 1.70 17.21
N GLU A 67 3.69 1.40 17.83
CA GLU A 67 4.18 2.07 19.04
C GLU A 67 5.65 2.46 18.83
N GLU A 68 6.01 3.69 19.23
CA GLU A 68 7.40 4.10 19.33
C GLU A 68 8.03 3.53 20.61
N LEU A 69 9.17 2.86 20.48
CA LEU A 69 9.90 2.32 21.62
C LEU A 69 10.97 3.32 22.12
N PRO A 70 11.34 3.28 23.40
CA PRO A 70 12.46 4.07 23.89
C PRO A 70 13.79 3.59 23.30
N GLY A 71 14.77 4.49 23.23
CA GLY A 71 16.13 4.18 22.78
C GLY A 71 16.45 4.57 21.35
N ALA A 72 15.85 5.65 20.85
CA ALA A 72 16.26 6.27 19.59
C ALA A 72 17.71 6.78 19.66
N ASP A 73 18.46 6.58 18.58
CA ASP A 73 19.82 7.08 18.38
C ASP A 73 19.83 7.86 17.05
N VAL A 74 19.73 9.18 17.17
CA VAL A 74 19.62 10.12 16.03
C VAL A 74 20.88 10.09 15.18
N ASP A 75 22.05 9.95 15.80
CA ASP A 75 23.35 9.92 15.11
C ASP A 75 23.47 8.68 14.21
N ARG A 76 22.79 7.59 14.57
CA ARG A 76 22.73 6.35 13.79
C ARG A 76 21.47 6.21 12.94
N SER A 77 20.59 7.21 12.93
CA SER A 77 19.27 7.13 12.29
C SER A 77 18.49 5.87 12.71
N TYR A 78 18.55 5.55 14.00
CA TYR A 78 17.94 4.38 14.60
C TYR A 78 16.75 4.80 15.47
N TYR A 79 15.54 4.44 15.05
CA TYR A 79 14.31 4.79 15.74
C TYR A 79 13.51 3.51 16.00
N PRO A 80 13.58 2.90 17.20
CA PRO A 80 12.95 1.62 17.45
C PRO A 80 11.43 1.77 17.56
N ALA A 81 10.70 0.80 17.02
CA ALA A 81 9.25 0.75 17.06
C ALA A 81 8.77 -0.70 17.26
N LEU A 82 7.50 -0.85 17.63
CA LEU A 82 6.82 -2.13 17.74
C LEU A 82 5.55 -2.10 16.90
N ALA A 83 5.35 -3.13 16.09
CA ALA A 83 4.10 -3.35 15.37
C ALA A 83 3.49 -4.67 15.82
N TYR A 84 2.27 -4.65 16.33
CA TYR A 84 1.58 -5.86 16.80
C TYR A 84 0.09 -5.82 16.50
N PRO A 85 -0.55 -6.98 16.28
CA PRO A 85 -1.98 -7.04 16.02
C PRO A 85 -2.81 -6.63 17.24
N THR A 86 -3.95 -6.00 17.01
CA THR A 86 -4.92 -5.64 18.06
C THR A 86 -5.62 -6.85 18.66
N ARG A 87 -5.78 -7.93 17.89
CA ARG A 87 -6.32 -9.19 18.40
C ARG A 87 -5.40 -9.75 19.47
N GLU A 88 -5.99 -10.21 20.57
CA GLU A 88 -5.21 -10.77 21.68
C GLU A 88 -4.76 -12.20 21.41
N ALA A 89 -5.64 -13.03 20.86
CA ALA A 89 -5.43 -14.46 20.70
C ALA A 89 -6.10 -15.03 19.45
N CYS A 90 -5.56 -16.14 18.95
CA CYS A 90 -6.14 -16.89 17.84
C CYS A 90 -7.46 -17.57 18.18
N SER A 91 -8.36 -17.59 17.20
CA SER A 91 -9.60 -18.37 17.25
C SER A 91 -9.41 -19.82 16.81
N ILE A 92 -8.36 -20.12 16.05
CA ILE A 92 -8.08 -21.49 15.59
C ILE A 92 -7.65 -22.37 16.78
N GLN A 93 -8.40 -23.44 17.00
CA GLN A 93 -8.10 -24.45 18.02
C GLN A 93 -6.86 -25.27 17.62
N GLY A 94 -6.01 -25.57 18.60
CA GLY A 94 -4.82 -26.40 18.39
C GLY A 94 -5.15 -27.88 18.22
N PRO A 95 -4.21 -28.69 17.68
CA PRO A 95 -4.34 -30.13 17.61
C PRO A 95 -4.41 -30.77 19.02
N GLU A 96 -5.05 -31.93 19.14
CA GLU A 96 -5.10 -32.67 20.41
C GLU A 96 -3.75 -33.34 20.75
N PRO A 97 -3.36 -33.40 22.04
CA PRO A 97 -4.05 -32.87 23.22
C PRO A 97 -4.02 -31.33 23.28
N ALA A 98 -5.07 -30.72 23.87
CA ALA A 98 -5.28 -29.27 23.87
C ALA A 98 -4.04 -28.49 24.33
N LEU A 99 -3.45 -27.74 23.40
CA LEU A 99 -2.34 -26.83 23.64
C LEU A 99 -2.82 -25.51 24.26
N PRO A 100 -1.95 -24.76 24.96
CA PRO A 100 -2.27 -23.40 25.37
C PRO A 100 -2.60 -22.54 24.15
N GLN A 101 -3.55 -21.62 24.32
CA GLN A 101 -3.95 -20.70 23.26
C GLN A 101 -2.76 -19.83 22.81
N LEU A 102 -2.54 -19.71 21.50
CA LEU A 102 -1.53 -18.79 20.95
C LEU A 102 -2.02 -17.35 21.03
N LEU A 103 -1.20 -16.51 21.65
CA LEU A 103 -1.44 -15.07 21.68
C LEU A 103 -0.91 -14.44 20.39
N CYS A 104 -1.70 -13.60 19.76
CA CYS A 104 -1.31 -12.93 18.51
C CYS A 104 -0.08 -12.04 18.69
N LYS A 105 0.09 -11.41 19.86
CA LYS A 105 1.30 -10.65 20.21
C LYS A 105 2.56 -11.53 20.29
N GLN A 106 2.44 -12.83 20.53
CA GLN A 106 3.60 -13.74 20.56
C GLN A 106 4.02 -14.18 19.16
N VAL A 107 3.07 -14.33 18.23
CA VAL A 107 3.33 -14.87 16.90
C VAL A 107 3.50 -13.79 15.82
N ALA A 108 2.96 -12.59 16.03
CA ALA A 108 2.88 -11.55 15.00
C ALA A 108 3.27 -10.14 15.51
N ALA A 109 4.08 -10.04 16.58
CA ALA A 109 4.69 -8.79 17.00
C ALA A 109 6.08 -8.61 16.38
N PHE A 110 6.26 -7.53 15.63
CA PHE A 110 7.49 -7.18 14.96
C PHE A 110 8.20 -6.06 15.73
N ARG A 111 9.41 -6.34 16.19
CA ARG A 111 10.33 -5.28 16.62
C ARG A 111 10.94 -4.66 15.38
N MET A 112 10.74 -3.36 15.23
CA MET A 112 11.06 -2.63 14.02
C MET A 112 12.07 -1.52 14.30
N THR A 113 12.71 -1.07 13.23
CA THR A 113 13.50 0.15 13.18
C THR A 113 12.95 1.02 12.07
N CYS A 114 12.72 2.29 12.36
CA CYS A 114 12.28 3.30 11.42
C CYS A 114 13.46 4.11 10.87
N SER A 115 13.31 4.62 9.66
CA SER A 115 14.31 5.46 8.98
C SER A 115 14.35 6.89 9.52
N LYS A 116 13.26 7.35 10.13
CA LYS A 116 13.13 8.64 10.80
C LYS A 116 12.35 8.50 12.11
N ALA A 117 12.32 9.58 12.90
CA ALA A 117 11.47 9.66 14.09
C ALA A 117 10.00 9.35 13.75
N PHE A 118 9.29 8.74 14.70
CA PHE A 118 7.98 8.13 14.46
C PHE A 118 6.92 9.12 13.95
N GLN A 119 7.06 10.41 14.25
CA GLN A 119 6.13 11.47 13.83
C GLN A 119 6.55 12.18 12.53
N GLU A 120 7.66 11.81 11.92
CA GLU A 120 8.16 12.43 10.69
C GLU A 120 7.66 11.70 9.45
N PHE A 121 7.20 12.46 8.46
CA PHE A 121 6.70 11.98 7.18
C PHE A 121 7.56 12.47 6.01
N PRO A 122 7.80 11.67 4.95
CA PRO A 122 7.49 10.25 4.81
C PRO A 122 8.46 9.40 5.63
N ASN A 123 8.02 8.20 6.00
CA ASN A 123 8.79 7.26 6.83
C ASN A 123 8.67 5.84 6.31
N ALA A 124 9.63 5.01 6.70
CA ALA A 124 9.56 3.58 6.53
C ALA A 124 10.20 2.90 7.74
N CYS A 125 9.58 1.83 8.19
CA CYS A 125 10.09 0.99 9.26
C CYS A 125 10.19 -0.44 8.75
N SER A 126 11.15 -1.20 9.26
CA SER A 126 11.27 -2.62 8.99
C SER A 126 11.67 -3.39 10.23
N GLY A 127 11.19 -4.62 10.34
CA GLY A 127 11.48 -5.50 11.44
C GLY A 127 11.37 -6.95 11.04
N GLY A 128 11.95 -7.82 11.85
CA GLY A 128 11.84 -9.25 11.72
C GLY A 128 11.30 -9.85 13.00
N LEU A 129 10.56 -10.94 12.87
CA LEU A 129 10.29 -11.81 13.98
C LEU A 129 10.73 -13.23 13.66
N HIS A 130 11.01 -13.95 14.73
CA HIS A 130 11.29 -15.37 14.67
C HIS A 130 10.09 -16.10 15.24
N VAL A 131 9.35 -16.81 14.40
CA VAL A 131 8.25 -17.65 14.89
C VAL A 131 8.90 -18.82 15.62
N GLN A 132 9.00 -18.72 16.95
CA GLN A 132 9.43 -19.82 17.79
C GLN A 132 8.29 -20.83 17.87
N GLY A 133 8.35 -21.88 17.06
CA GLY A 133 7.58 -23.08 17.37
C GLY A 133 8.01 -23.59 18.74
N HIS A 134 7.04 -23.91 19.62
CA HIS A 134 7.34 -24.56 20.91
C HIS A 134 8.08 -25.89 20.76
N TYR A 135 8.15 -26.42 19.54
CA TYR A 135 8.90 -27.60 19.15
C TYR A 135 9.70 -27.23 17.88
N ALA A 136 10.96 -27.67 17.82
CA ALA A 136 12.02 -27.20 16.93
C ALA A 136 11.83 -27.40 15.40
N VAL A 137 10.59 -27.44 14.89
CA VAL A 137 10.30 -28.10 13.60
C VAL A 137 10.28 -27.15 12.38
N ALA A 138 10.25 -25.83 12.55
CA ALA A 138 10.65 -24.91 11.47
C ALA A 138 10.84 -23.49 12.01
N GLN A 139 12.09 -23.08 12.18
CA GLN A 139 12.40 -21.68 12.39
C GLN A 139 12.11 -20.91 11.10
N LYS A 140 11.11 -20.04 11.15
CA LYS A 140 10.71 -19.21 10.03
C LYS A 140 10.97 -17.76 10.36
N HIS A 141 11.82 -17.14 9.54
CA HIS A 141 12.04 -15.71 9.60
C HIS A 141 10.96 -15.02 8.77
N VAL A 142 10.19 -14.18 9.46
CA VAL A 142 9.19 -13.34 8.84
C VAL A 142 9.65 -11.91 9.00
N PHE A 143 9.71 -11.19 7.88
CA PHE A 143 10.13 -9.81 7.83
C PHE A 143 8.95 -8.95 7.38
N LEU A 144 8.79 -7.80 8.03
CA LEU A 144 7.76 -6.83 7.75
C LEU A 144 8.42 -5.48 7.51
N ALA A 145 8.00 -4.79 6.44
CA ALA A 145 8.25 -3.37 6.24
C ALA A 145 6.91 -2.63 6.21
N LEU A 146 6.88 -1.44 6.81
CA LEU A 146 5.79 -0.49 6.77
C LEU A 146 6.29 0.79 6.11
N TYR A 147 5.52 1.32 5.17
CA TYR A 147 5.84 2.47 4.34
C TYR A 147 4.74 3.52 4.52
N ALA A 148 5.14 4.72 4.91
CA ALA A 148 4.29 5.90 4.99
C ALA A 148 4.74 6.91 3.94
N PHE A 149 3.91 7.12 2.91
CA PHE A 149 4.25 7.98 1.78
C PHE A 149 3.00 8.64 1.18
N SER A 150 3.17 9.46 0.14
CA SER A 150 2.04 10.09 -0.56
C SER A 150 2.06 9.77 -2.04
N SER A 151 0.89 9.41 -2.56
CA SER A 151 0.67 9.06 -3.96
C SER A 151 -0.16 10.14 -4.62
N ALA A 152 0.15 10.48 -5.87
CA ALA A 152 -0.66 11.44 -6.60
C ALA A 152 -2.07 10.88 -6.83
N ILE A 153 -3.06 11.76 -6.76
CA ILE A 153 -4.44 11.45 -7.16
C ILE A 153 -4.59 11.93 -8.61
N PRO A 154 -4.86 11.04 -9.58
CA PRO A 154 -4.97 11.43 -10.98
C PRO A 154 -5.95 12.59 -11.19
N GLY A 155 -5.49 13.66 -11.85
CA GLY A 155 -6.30 14.83 -12.14
C GLY A 155 -6.57 15.76 -10.94
N SER A 156 -5.84 15.59 -9.82
CA SER A 156 -5.95 16.44 -8.64
C SER A 156 -4.58 17.00 -8.24
N ALA A 157 -4.56 18.22 -7.70
CA ALA A 157 -3.38 18.80 -7.06
C ALA A 157 -3.13 18.26 -5.64
N ASN A 158 -4.07 17.47 -5.11
CA ASN A 158 -3.94 16.81 -3.82
C ASN A 158 -3.25 15.47 -3.97
N VAL A 159 -2.59 15.04 -2.88
CA VAL A 159 -2.04 13.70 -2.77
C VAL A 159 -2.83 12.89 -1.77
N ARG A 160 -2.88 11.58 -2.01
CA ARG A 160 -3.39 10.60 -1.07
C ARG A 160 -2.25 10.13 -0.19
N GLU A 161 -2.46 10.20 1.11
CA GLU A 161 -1.60 9.57 2.11
C GLU A 161 -1.80 8.05 2.09
N VAL A 162 -0.69 7.30 2.07
CA VAL A 162 -0.68 5.84 1.94
C VAL A 162 0.19 5.26 3.06
N LEU A 163 -0.42 4.34 3.82
CA LEU A 163 0.29 3.41 4.69
C LEU A 163 0.23 2.03 4.07
N GLU A 164 1.38 1.47 3.70
CA GLU A 164 1.48 0.18 3.03
C GLU A 164 2.45 -0.74 3.77
N SER A 165 2.15 -2.04 3.85
CA SER A 165 3.06 -3.05 4.35
C SER A 165 3.59 -3.94 3.22
N ARG A 166 4.81 -4.43 3.40
CA ARG A 166 5.37 -5.54 2.63
C ARG A 166 5.85 -6.61 3.60
N LEU A 167 5.35 -7.82 3.44
CA LEU A 167 5.77 -8.97 4.22
C LEU A 167 6.61 -9.90 3.34
N VAL A 168 7.75 -10.33 3.87
CA VAL A 168 8.63 -11.32 3.25
C VAL A 168 8.78 -12.50 4.21
N ALA A 169 8.32 -13.68 3.79
CA ALA A 169 8.53 -14.92 4.51
C ALA A 169 9.42 -15.86 3.68
N ASP A 170 10.42 -16.45 4.33
CA ASP A 170 11.37 -17.41 3.70
C ASP A 170 12.12 -16.87 2.49
N GLY A 171 12.25 -15.55 2.35
CA GLY A 171 12.90 -14.90 1.20
C GLY A 171 12.13 -15.00 -0.13
N VAL A 172 11.06 -15.79 -0.19
CA VAL A 172 10.31 -16.06 -1.43
C VAL A 172 8.92 -15.43 -1.40
N SER A 173 8.21 -15.58 -0.28
CA SER A 173 6.80 -15.23 -0.24
C SER A 173 6.59 -13.77 0.12
N ARG A 174 5.89 -13.05 -0.75
CA ARG A 174 5.76 -11.60 -0.71
C ARG A 174 4.29 -11.23 -0.61
N CYS A 175 3.91 -10.57 0.47
CA CYS A 175 2.59 -9.96 0.59
C CYS A 175 2.67 -8.44 0.58
N ALA A 176 1.56 -7.81 0.23
CA ALA A 176 1.33 -6.40 0.43
C ALA A 176 0.00 -6.15 1.11
N GLY A 177 -0.06 -5.13 1.96
CA GLY A 177 -1.28 -4.68 2.60
C GLY A 177 -1.36 -3.17 2.61
N MET A 178 -2.50 -2.58 2.30
CA MET A 178 -2.74 -1.14 2.49
C MET A 178 -3.55 -0.93 3.76
N TYR A 179 -3.22 0.10 4.54
CA TYR A 179 -3.88 0.40 5.81
C TYR A 179 -4.60 1.74 5.75
N ARG A 180 -5.68 1.83 6.51
CA ARG A 180 -6.38 3.06 6.89
C ARG A 180 -6.02 3.37 8.34
N ILE A 181 -5.65 4.60 8.61
CA ILE A 181 -5.39 5.06 9.97
C ILE A 181 -6.76 5.26 10.63
N ALA A 182 -7.03 4.51 11.68
CA ALA A 182 -8.24 4.65 12.46
C ALA A 182 -8.07 5.78 13.48
N GLU A 183 -6.95 5.76 14.21
CA GLU A 183 -6.69 6.65 15.33
C GLU A 183 -5.17 6.96 15.43
N GLY A 184 -4.85 8.17 15.89
CA GLY A 184 -3.47 8.61 16.13
C GLY A 184 -2.74 9.16 14.90
N ASN A 185 -1.42 9.25 15.01
CA ASN A 185 -0.52 9.63 13.93
C ASN A 185 0.47 8.48 13.69
N CYS A 186 0.32 7.79 12.57
CA CYS A 186 1.14 6.63 12.22
C CYS A 186 2.28 7.05 11.31
N LEU A 187 3.52 7.02 11.78
CA LEU A 187 4.68 7.25 10.91
C LEU A 187 4.64 8.63 10.22
N GLY A 188 4.14 9.65 10.92
CA GLY A 188 3.92 11.00 10.43
C GLY A 188 2.66 11.21 9.56
N LEU A 189 1.88 10.16 9.33
CA LEU A 189 0.59 10.22 8.64
C LEU A 189 -0.55 10.63 9.59
N GLY A 190 -1.38 11.56 9.12
CA GLY A 190 -2.59 11.96 9.81
C GLY A 190 -3.84 11.57 9.02
N ASN A 191 -5.02 11.76 9.60
CA ASN A 191 -6.30 11.47 8.93
C ASN A 191 -6.69 12.53 7.87
N ALA A 192 -5.73 13.21 7.21
CA ALA A 192 -6.02 14.36 6.35
C ALA A 192 -5.31 14.29 4.99
N GLU A 193 -6.02 14.71 3.92
CA GLU A 193 -5.37 15.04 2.66
C GLU A 193 -4.40 16.20 2.86
N ARG A 194 -3.18 16.07 2.34
CA ARG A 194 -2.19 17.14 2.37
C ARG A 194 -2.05 17.74 0.98
N PRO A 195 -2.06 19.08 0.86
CA PRO A 195 -1.63 19.72 -0.37
C PRO A 195 -0.13 19.51 -0.53
N GLY A 196 0.33 19.18 -1.74
CA GLY A 196 1.75 19.02 -2.03
C GLY A 196 2.05 17.99 -3.10
N PRO A 197 3.32 17.86 -3.51
CA PRO A 197 3.74 16.85 -4.45
C PRO A 197 3.68 15.44 -3.83
N ALA A 198 3.49 14.44 -4.68
CA ALA A 198 3.65 13.04 -4.27
C ALA A 198 5.08 12.81 -3.78
N GLN A 199 5.23 12.11 -2.66
CA GLN A 199 6.51 11.77 -2.07
C GLN A 199 6.71 10.28 -2.19
N LEU A 200 7.81 9.89 -2.83
CA LEU A 200 8.14 8.49 -3.03
C LEU A 200 8.30 7.76 -1.68
N PRO A 201 7.94 6.47 -1.60
CA PRO A 201 8.17 5.68 -0.41
C PRO A 201 9.66 5.66 -0.07
N PRO A 202 10.04 5.99 1.19
CA PRO A 202 11.42 5.92 1.60
C PRO A 202 11.87 4.47 1.72
N ARG A 203 13.18 4.25 1.61
CA ARG A 203 13.75 2.91 1.78
C ARG A 203 13.67 2.51 3.25
N PRO A 204 13.14 1.32 3.58
CA PRO A 204 13.15 0.85 4.96
C PRO A 204 14.58 0.57 5.40
N PRO A 205 14.88 0.60 6.70
CA PRO A 205 16.15 0.14 7.22
C PRO A 205 16.46 -1.31 6.80
N VAL A 206 17.74 -1.62 6.63
CA VAL A 206 18.19 -2.95 6.21
C VAL A 206 18.10 -3.91 7.39
N ILE A 207 17.52 -5.10 7.17
CA ILE A 207 17.52 -6.19 8.15
C ILE A 207 18.60 -7.20 7.75
N PRO A 208 19.72 -7.31 8.49
CA PRO A 208 20.84 -8.17 8.11
C PRO A 208 20.45 -9.63 7.86
N GLN A 209 19.43 -10.13 8.58
CA GLN A 209 18.98 -11.52 8.51
C GLN A 209 18.16 -11.85 7.25
N MET A 210 17.63 -10.85 6.53
CA MET A 210 16.73 -11.10 5.39
C MET A 210 17.45 -11.55 4.11
N GLN A 211 18.77 -11.33 4.01
CA GLN A 211 19.59 -11.67 2.83
C GLN A 211 19.01 -11.15 1.49
N GLY A 212 18.31 -10.03 1.51
CA GLY A 212 17.64 -9.44 0.36
C GLY A 212 16.98 -8.11 0.69
N GLU A 213 16.26 -7.53 -0.27
CA GLU A 213 15.49 -6.30 -0.11
C GLU A 213 13.98 -6.57 -0.14
N PHE A 214 13.21 -5.70 0.51
CA PHE A 214 11.76 -5.74 0.39
C PHE A 214 11.34 -5.41 -1.04
N PRO A 215 10.22 -5.97 -1.53
CA PRO A 215 9.69 -5.59 -2.84
C PRO A 215 9.46 -4.08 -2.93
N GLU A 216 9.81 -3.49 -4.07
CA GLU A 216 9.63 -2.06 -4.30
C GLU A 216 8.15 -1.67 -4.20
N VAL A 217 7.92 -0.54 -3.53
CA VAL A 217 6.62 0.13 -3.46
C VAL A 217 6.67 1.30 -4.44
N ASN A 218 5.68 1.39 -5.32
CA ASN A 218 5.61 2.45 -6.31
C ASN A 218 4.50 3.42 -5.92
N ALA A 219 4.86 4.69 -5.67
CA ALA A 219 3.86 5.74 -5.64
C ALA A 219 3.34 5.96 -7.05
N ALA A 220 2.02 6.12 -7.21
CA ALA A 220 1.50 6.62 -8.47
C ALA A 220 2.05 8.02 -8.67
N THR A 221 2.94 8.14 -9.65
CA THR A 221 3.35 9.43 -10.19
C THR A 221 2.24 9.83 -11.14
N ASP A 222 1.66 11.02 -10.97
CA ASP A 222 0.76 11.58 -11.98
C ASP A 222 1.61 11.90 -13.21
N ASN A 223 1.89 10.86 -13.98
CA ASN A 223 2.48 10.99 -15.29
C ASN A 223 1.34 11.56 -16.13
N GLY A 224 1.19 12.89 -16.13
CA GLY A 224 0.23 13.64 -16.94
C GLY A 224 0.29 13.35 -18.45
N ASN A 225 1.13 12.39 -18.87
CA ASN A 225 1.15 11.75 -20.18
C ASN A 225 -0.18 11.09 -20.57
N ASP A 226 -1.02 10.63 -19.63
CA ASP A 226 -2.30 10.00 -20.02
C ASP A 226 -3.25 11.01 -20.69
N PHE A 227 -3.27 12.26 -20.24
CA PHE A 227 -4.08 13.31 -20.89
C PHE A 227 -3.59 13.61 -22.30
N TYR A 228 -2.26 13.75 -22.50
CA TYR A 228 -1.69 14.01 -23.83
C TYR A 228 -1.86 12.82 -24.77
N PHE A 229 -1.80 11.60 -24.25
CA PHE A 229 -2.09 10.39 -25.02
C PHE A 229 -3.56 10.39 -25.49
N TRP A 230 -4.51 10.63 -24.60
CA TRP A 230 -5.93 10.71 -24.97
C TRP A 230 -6.23 11.86 -25.93
N LEU A 231 -5.62 13.03 -25.71
CA LEU A 231 -5.73 14.17 -26.62
C LEU A 231 -5.23 13.80 -28.02
N ALA A 232 -4.07 13.14 -28.13
CA ALA A 232 -3.52 12.69 -29.41
C ALA A 232 -4.43 11.68 -30.11
N VAL A 233 -5.02 10.74 -29.35
CA VAL A 233 -6.02 9.77 -29.88
C VAL A 233 -7.25 10.50 -30.43
N VAL A 234 -7.80 11.46 -29.69
CA VAL A 234 -8.98 12.22 -30.14
C VAL A 234 -8.68 13.04 -31.40
N VAL A 235 -7.52 13.73 -31.44
CA VAL A 235 -7.09 14.49 -32.63
C VAL A 235 -6.93 13.57 -33.84
N LEU A 236 -6.35 12.38 -33.67
CA LEU A 236 -6.21 11.39 -34.73
C LEU A 236 -7.58 10.94 -35.28
N PHE A 237 -8.55 10.68 -34.40
CA PHE A 237 -9.92 10.33 -34.80
C PHE A 237 -10.61 11.44 -35.59
N ILE A 238 -10.47 12.70 -35.17
CA ILE A 238 -11.03 13.85 -35.89
C ILE A 238 -10.39 13.98 -37.28
N MET A 239 -9.08 13.80 -37.39
CA MET A 239 -8.36 13.85 -38.67
C MET A 239 -8.82 12.73 -39.61
N LEU A 240 -9.01 11.50 -39.11
CA LEU A 240 -9.51 10.37 -39.89
C LEU A 240 -10.97 10.58 -40.33
N ALA A 241 -11.83 11.09 -39.46
CA ALA A 241 -13.21 11.44 -39.79
C ALA A 241 -13.26 12.57 -40.84
N GLY A 242 -12.44 13.60 -40.69
CA GLY A 242 -12.30 14.69 -41.65
C GLY A 242 -11.83 14.20 -43.02
N ALA A 243 -10.80 13.35 -43.05
CA ALA A 243 -10.28 12.76 -44.28
C ALA A 243 -11.32 11.88 -45.00
N THR A 244 -12.07 11.05 -44.27
CA THR A 244 -13.11 10.20 -44.86
C THR A 244 -14.29 11.03 -45.40
N LEU A 245 -14.72 12.07 -44.70
CA LEU A 245 -15.74 13.01 -45.19
C LEU A 245 -15.26 13.79 -46.42
N PHE A 246 -14.01 14.25 -46.43
CA PHE A 246 -13.43 14.94 -47.57
C PHE A 246 -13.33 14.03 -48.80
N LEU A 247 -12.80 12.82 -48.63
CA LEU A 247 -12.69 11.83 -49.71
C LEU A 247 -14.06 11.38 -50.24
N SER A 248 -15.07 11.24 -49.36
CA SER A 248 -16.44 10.91 -49.79
C SER A 248 -17.10 12.05 -50.56
N ARG A 249 -16.91 13.31 -50.15
CA ARG A 249 -17.37 14.48 -50.92
C ARG A 249 -16.75 14.52 -52.31
N ARG A 250 -15.42 14.37 -52.39
CA ARG A 250 -14.71 14.35 -53.68
C ARG A 250 -15.19 13.22 -54.59
N ARG A 251 -15.35 12.00 -54.07
CA ARG A 251 -15.90 10.88 -54.86
C ARG A 251 -17.32 11.14 -55.35
N ASN A 252 -18.16 11.79 -54.54
CA ASN A 252 -19.51 12.14 -54.94
C ASN A 252 -19.52 13.20 -56.06
N GLU A 253 -18.62 14.18 -56.02
CA GLU A 253 -18.46 15.16 -57.08
C GLU A 253 -17.96 14.52 -58.38
N GLU A 254 -16.96 13.64 -58.31
CA GLU A 254 -16.47 12.89 -59.48
C GLU A 254 -17.58 12.01 -60.08
N ARG A 255 -18.40 11.34 -59.25
CA ARG A 255 -19.57 10.58 -59.72
C ARG A 255 -20.62 11.46 -60.40
N ARG A 256 -20.83 12.69 -59.92
CA ARG A 256 -21.74 13.65 -60.58
C ARG A 256 -21.20 14.05 -61.95
N ARG A 257 -19.90 14.41 -62.03
CA ARG A 257 -19.25 14.75 -63.31
C ARG A 257 -19.34 13.62 -64.34
N LEU A 258 -19.14 12.38 -63.91
CA LEU A 258 -19.23 11.22 -64.81
C LEU A 258 -20.65 10.98 -65.33
N ARG A 259 -21.69 11.20 -64.51
CA ARG A 259 -23.09 11.14 -64.98
C ARG A 259 -23.39 12.25 -65.99
N ASP A 260 -22.98 13.48 -65.68
CA ASP A 260 -23.19 14.63 -66.57
C ASP A 260 -22.51 14.42 -67.94
N SER A 261 -21.33 13.75 -67.98
CA SER A 261 -20.68 13.41 -69.26
C SER A 261 -21.40 12.32 -70.06
N GLN A 262 -22.03 11.33 -69.41
CA GLN A 262 -22.76 10.27 -70.12
C GLN A 262 -24.08 10.76 -70.74
N GLU A 263 -24.77 11.71 -70.11
CA GLU A 263 -26.00 12.29 -70.66
C GLU A 263 -25.76 13.05 -71.98
N ILE A 264 -24.57 13.64 -72.14
CA ILE A 264 -24.20 14.38 -73.37
C ILE A 264 -23.97 13.41 -74.55
N GLU A 265 -23.35 12.25 -74.32
CA GLU A 265 -23.13 11.26 -75.39
C GLU A 265 -24.46 10.66 -75.90
N ILE A 266 -25.40 10.36 -75.02
CA ILE A 266 -26.70 9.76 -75.40
C ILE A 266 -27.53 10.72 -76.27
N HIS A 267 -27.53 12.02 -75.95
CA HIS A 267 -28.25 13.01 -76.77
C HIS A 267 -27.60 13.27 -78.13
N SER A 268 -26.30 13.03 -78.28
CA SER A 268 -25.61 13.17 -79.57
C SER A 268 -25.94 12.04 -80.56
N ILE A 269 -26.21 10.82 -80.06
CA ILE A 269 -26.58 9.65 -80.88
C ILE A 269 -28.01 9.77 -81.43
N HIS A 270 -28.91 10.49 -80.74
CA HIS A 270 -30.30 10.66 -81.19
C HIS A 270 -30.53 11.78 -82.21
N ARG A 271 -29.47 12.51 -82.60
CA ARG A 271 -29.52 13.58 -83.61
C ARG A 271 -28.74 13.28 -84.89
N ALA A 272 -28.08 12.12 -84.95
CA ALA A 272 -27.50 11.58 -86.17
C ALA A 272 -28.51 10.64 -86.84
#